data_AF-A0A949Q9Q4-F1
#
_entry.id   AF-A0A949Q9Q4-F1
#
_cell.length_a   1.000
_cell.length_b   1.000
_cell.length_c   1.000
_cell.angle_alpha   90.00
_cell.angle_beta   90.00
_cell.angle_gamma   90.00
#
_symmetry.space_group_name_H-M   'P 1'
#
loop_
_entity.id
_entity.type
_entity.pdbx_description
1 polymer ?
#
loop_
_entity_poly.entity_id
_entity_poly.type
_entity_poly.pdbx_seq_one_letter_code
_entity_poly.pdbx_strand_id
1 'polypeptide(L)' 'MVSYPDGTMAKIANGAGSSCAIEGKGIAVVGSQLVNGDEIISTPSRALTFTEREGVTMPADFLAAVKGE' A
#
# COMPACT_ATOMS: atom_id res chain seq x y z
N MET A 1 5.12 8.54 -0.54
CA MET A 1 4.25 9.62 -0.01
C MET A 1 3.22 9.93 -1.07
N VAL A 2 2.08 10.49 -0.68
CA VAL A 2 1.03 11.00 -1.56
C VAL A 2 0.98 12.51 -1.42
N SER A 3 0.87 13.22 -2.54
CA SER A 3 0.67 14.68 -2.57
C SER A 3 -0.76 14.99 -3.00
N TYR A 4 -1.41 15.90 -2.28
CA TYR A 4 -2.78 16.31 -2.54
C TYR A 4 -2.83 17.63 -3.32
N PRO A 5 -3.96 17.94 -3.99
CA PRO A 5 -4.12 19.19 -4.73
C PRO A 5 -3.98 20.46 -3.89
N ASP A 6 -4.24 20.38 -2.58
CA ASP A 6 -4.09 21.48 -1.63
C ASP A 6 -2.63 21.71 -1.19
N GLY A 7 -1.68 20.92 -1.73
CA GLY A 7 -0.25 20.99 -1.41
C GLY A 7 0.14 20.23 -0.15
N THR A 8 -0.81 19.62 0.57
CA THR A 8 -0.50 18.75 1.70
C THR A 8 0.08 17.41 1.21
N MET A 9 0.74 16.71 2.13
CA MET A 9 1.32 15.39 1.85
C MET A 9 1.02 14.41 2.98
N ALA A 10 0.81 13.15 2.61
CA ALA A 10 0.68 12.05 3.57
C ALA A 10 1.73 10.96 3.30
N LYS A 11 2.25 10.38 4.38
CA LYS A 11 3.09 9.19 4.29
C LYS A 11 2.22 7.96 3.99
N ILE A 12 2.76 7.10 3.15
CA ILE A 12 2.17 5.79 2.87
C ILE A 12 2.52 4.90 4.06
N ALA A 13 1.50 4.33 4.68
CA ALA A 13 1.62 3.58 5.91
C ALA A 13 1.96 2.11 5.61
N ASN A 14 1.30 1.50 4.63
CA ASN A 14 1.51 0.11 4.23
C ASN A 14 1.44 -0.08 2.70
N GLY A 15 1.77 -1.28 2.22
CA GLY A 15 1.84 -1.58 0.79
C GLY A 15 1.93 -3.08 0.54
N ALA A 16 2.55 -3.47 -0.58
CA ALA A 16 2.69 -4.86 -1.00
C ALA A 16 3.56 -5.72 -0.06
N GLY A 17 4.22 -5.12 0.94
CA GLY A 17 5.16 -5.80 1.82
C GLY A 17 6.28 -6.48 1.01
N SER A 18 6.64 -7.69 1.42
CA SER A 18 7.62 -8.56 0.77
C SER A 18 7.18 -9.09 -0.59
N SER A 19 5.88 -9.00 -0.93
CA SER A 19 5.34 -9.46 -2.22
C SER A 19 5.91 -8.69 -3.41
N CYS A 20 6.23 -7.41 -3.20
CA CYS A 20 6.94 -6.59 -4.18
C CYS A 20 7.55 -5.38 -3.47
N ALA A 21 8.88 -5.35 -3.39
CA ALA A 21 9.62 -4.32 -2.71
C ALA A 21 10.71 -3.72 -3.60
N ILE A 22 10.91 -2.42 -3.47
CA ILE A 22 12.05 -1.70 -4.03
C ILE A 22 12.90 -1.29 -2.84
N GLU A 23 14.18 -1.69 -2.84
CA GLU A 23 15.12 -1.42 -1.74
C GLU A 23 14.58 -1.85 -0.36
N GLY A 24 13.91 -3.01 -0.31
CA GLY A 24 13.33 -3.56 0.92
C GLY A 24 12.08 -2.85 1.42
N LYS A 25 11.52 -1.88 0.68
CA LYS A 25 10.27 -1.20 0.99
C LYS A 25 9.17 -1.66 0.05
N GLY A 26 8.08 -2.19 0.61
CA GLY A 26 6.91 -2.59 -0.16
C GLY A 26 6.35 -1.43 -0.98
N ILE A 27 6.07 -1.68 -2.26
CA ILE A 27 5.46 -0.65 -3.11
C ILE A 27 4.02 -0.35 -2.67
N ALA A 28 3.57 0.88 -2.87
CA ALA A 28 2.19 1.24 -2.61
C ALA A 28 1.25 0.64 -3.67
N VAL A 29 0.11 0.12 -3.24
CA VAL A 29 -0.89 -0.54 -4.10
C VAL A 29 -2.29 -0.03 -3.78
N VAL A 30 -3.29 -0.41 -4.57
CA VAL A 30 -4.69 -0.19 -4.20
C VAL A 30 -4.97 -0.91 -2.87
N GLY A 31 -5.63 -0.24 -1.93
CA GLY A 31 -5.84 -0.71 -0.56
C GLY A 31 -4.77 -0.24 0.44
N SER A 32 -3.67 0.37 -0.03
CA SER A 32 -2.68 0.97 0.86
C SER A 32 -3.30 2.10 1.67
N GLN A 33 -3.06 2.08 2.98
CA GLN A 33 -3.45 3.11 3.91
C GLN A 33 -2.38 4.20 4.02
N LEU A 34 -2.82 5.41 4.27
CA LEU A 34 -2.00 6.59 4.54
C LEU A 34 -2.09 6.93 6.03
N VAL A 35 -1.06 7.57 6.57
CA VAL A 35 -0.99 7.89 8.02
C VAL A 35 -2.08 8.85 8.50
N ASN A 36 -2.74 9.55 7.58
CA ASN A 36 -3.88 10.43 7.87
C ASN A 36 -5.24 9.68 7.83
N GLY A 37 -5.24 8.37 7.59
CA GLY A 37 -6.45 7.54 7.55
C GLY A 37 -7.07 7.37 6.15
N ASP A 38 -6.50 7.98 5.12
CA ASP A 38 -6.95 7.81 3.74
C ASP A 38 -6.45 6.50 3.12
N GLU A 39 -7.18 6.01 2.11
CA GLU A 39 -6.83 4.81 1.36
C GLU A 39 -6.54 5.14 -0.12
N ILE A 40 -5.52 4.50 -0.67
CA ILE A 40 -5.24 4.54 -2.11
C ILE A 40 -6.25 3.64 -2.83
N ILE A 41 -7.23 4.25 -3.51
CA ILE A 41 -8.25 3.52 -4.28
C ILE A 41 -7.90 3.33 -5.76
N SER A 42 -6.84 3.98 -6.23
CA SER A 42 -6.39 3.93 -7.63
C SER A 42 -4.89 4.19 -7.70
N THR A 43 -4.19 3.48 -8.59
CA THR A 43 -2.77 3.72 -8.85
C THR A 43 -2.53 3.98 -10.34
N PRO A 44 -1.54 4.82 -10.71
CA PRO A 44 -1.13 4.98 -12.10
C PRO A 44 -0.48 3.73 -12.69
N SER A 45 -0.11 2.74 -11.86
CA SER A 45 0.59 1.54 -12.29
C SER A 45 -0.35 0.59 -13.01
N ARG A 46 -0.05 0.31 -14.29
CA ARG A 46 -0.73 -0.72 -15.09
C ARG A 46 0.05 -2.03 -15.19
N ALA A 47 1.23 -2.09 -14.58
CA ALA A 47 2.18 -3.18 -14.81
C ALA A 47 2.03 -4.36 -13.84
N LEU A 48 1.43 -4.12 -12.65
CA LEU A 48 1.37 -5.12 -11.58
C LEU A 48 -0.03 -5.14 -10.96
N THR A 49 -0.56 -6.35 -10.74
CA THR A 49 -1.82 -6.59 -10.04
C THR A 49 -1.61 -7.73 -9.05
N PHE A 50 -2.03 -7.51 -7.80
CA PHE A 50 -2.08 -8.55 -6.78
C PHE A 50 -3.53 -9.01 -6.66
N THR A 51 -3.74 -10.32 -6.57
CA THR A 51 -5.07 -10.91 -6.50
C THR A 51 -5.10 -11.87 -5.33
N GLU A 52 -5.98 -11.58 -4.38
CA GLU A 52 -6.35 -12.54 -3.35
C GLU A 52 -7.14 -13.68 -4.01
N ARG A 53 -6.77 -14.92 -3.69
CA ARG A 53 -7.44 -16.11 -4.18
C ARG A 53 -8.05 -16.82 -3.00
N GLU A 54 -9.32 -17.21 -3.13
CA GLU A 54 -10.02 -17.95 -2.09
C GLU A 54 -9.24 -19.22 -1.70
N GLY A 55 -9.04 -19.41 -0.39
CA GLY A 55 -8.27 -20.53 0.15
C GLY A 55 -6.74 -20.38 0.09
N VAL A 56 -6.21 -19.27 -0.45
CA VAL A 56 -4.76 -18.99 -0.46
C VAL A 56 -4.46 -17.81 0.45
N THR A 57 -3.66 -18.06 1.50
CA THR A 57 -3.25 -17.02 2.44
C THR A 57 -2.33 -16.00 1.75
N MET A 58 -2.67 -14.71 1.86
CA MET A 58 -1.79 -13.62 1.45
C MET A 58 -0.59 -13.48 2.41
N PRO A 59 0.57 -12.99 1.95
CA PRO A 59 1.69 -12.70 2.83
C PRO A 59 1.27 -11.83 4.01
N ALA A 60 1.75 -12.16 5.22
CA ALA A 60 1.32 -11.51 6.46
C ALA A 60 1.63 -10.01 6.53
N ASP A 61 2.57 -9.55 5.71
CA ASP A 61 2.98 -8.15 5.59
C ASP A 61 2.33 -7.42 4.39
N PHE A 62 1.49 -8.10 3.60
CA PHE A 62 0.72 -7.48 2.52
C PHE A 62 -0.43 -6.65 3.10
N LEU A 63 -0.45 -5.34 2.80
CA LEU A 63 -1.41 -4.38 3.34
C LEU A 63 -1.59 -4.46 4.86
N ALA A 64 -0.55 -4.93 5.57
CA ALA A 64 -0.62 -5.11 7.01
C ALA A 64 -0.97 -3.79 7.71
N ALA A 65 -1.83 -3.87 8.71
CA ALA A 65 -2.20 -2.70 9.50
C ALA A 65 -0.93 -2.11 10.14
N VAL A 66 -0.75 -0.80 10.00
CA VAL A 66 0.31 -0.10 10.70
C VAL A 66 -0.09 -0.02 12.16
N LYS A 67 0.66 -0.67 13.05
CA LYS A 67 0.51 -0.46 14.49
C LYS A 67 0.84 1.01 14.74
N GLY A 68 -0.13 1.76 15.26
CA GLY A 68 0.11 3.13 15.72
C GLY A 68 1.26 3.12 16.73
N GLU A 69 2.24 3.98 16.49
CA GLU A 69 3.33 4.27 17.42
C GLU A 69 2.92 5.42 18.36
#